data_AF-A0A537Y0S6-F1
#
_entry.id   AF-A0A537Y0S6-F1
#
_cell.length_a   1.000
_cell.length_b   1.000
_cell.length_c   1.000
_cell.angle_alpha   90.00
_cell.angle_beta   90.00
_cell.angle_gamma   90.00
#
_symmetry.space_group_name_H-M   'P 1'
#
loop_
_entity.id
_entity.type
_entity.pdbx_description
1 polymer ?
#
loop_
_entity_poly.entity_id
_entity_poly.type
_entity_poly.pdbx_seq_one_letter_code
_entity_poly.pdbx_strand_id
1 'polypeptide(L)'
;MEQAMHPAGAVDDVVEPPLAGISWAAVVAGAIASCALTLVLLSLGAGLGFSVVSPWSNSGVSATTFEIGTGLYFIVMAMISSAMGGYLAGRLRNRWSGVQSTEVLFRDTAHGFLAWALASVLGAVLLASPATSLIGGATSGAMQAAGSSQATGPMDGYVDTLLRPGNPTAENTSNTANASKAEMHQELTRLLTADFRNGGEPSAADRSYVGKVVAARTGLSQADADKRASDVIAQVKTDLDKARKAAMHLAIWLTLSLFIGAFSAALAATEGGGLRDGTWGKRGWRR
;
A
#
# COMPACT_ATOMS: atom_id res chain seq x y z
N MET A 1 -67.61 49.34 -5.47
CA MET A 1 -66.33 49.25 -6.20
C MET A 1 -65.22 49.36 -5.18
N GLU A 2 -64.70 48.23 -4.70
CA GLU A 2 -63.33 48.17 -4.15
C GLU A 2 -62.97 46.69 -4.07
N GLN A 3 -62.33 46.19 -5.14
CA GLN A 3 -61.65 44.90 -5.11
C GLN A 3 -60.32 45.11 -4.40
N ALA A 4 -60.16 44.50 -3.23
CA ALA A 4 -58.88 44.35 -2.57
C ALA A 4 -57.99 43.42 -3.42
N MET A 5 -57.05 44.01 -4.15
CA MET A 5 -56.01 43.28 -4.86
C MET A 5 -54.92 42.91 -3.86
N HIS A 6 -54.96 41.68 -3.35
CA HIS A 6 -53.83 41.08 -2.64
C HIS A 6 -52.62 41.01 -3.59
N PRO A 7 -51.43 41.49 -3.21
CA PRO A 7 -50.23 41.26 -3.99
C PRO A 7 -49.94 39.75 -3.99
N ALA A 8 -50.00 39.15 -5.18
CA ALA A 8 -49.55 37.79 -5.43
C ALA A 8 -48.08 37.66 -4.97
N GLY A 9 -47.80 36.56 -4.27
CA GLY A 9 -46.50 36.31 -3.66
C GLY A 9 -45.36 36.50 -4.63
N ALA A 10 -44.39 37.32 -4.22
CA ALA A 10 -43.03 37.19 -4.71
C ALA A 10 -42.55 35.80 -4.28
N VAL A 11 -42.59 34.84 -5.21
CA VAL A 11 -41.67 33.71 -5.14
C VAL A 11 -40.29 34.34 -5.27
N ASP A 12 -39.56 34.39 -4.15
CA ASP A 12 -38.13 34.63 -4.20
C ASP A 12 -37.53 33.56 -5.11
N ASP A 13 -37.25 33.92 -6.36
CA ASP A 13 -36.47 33.09 -7.26
C ASP A 13 -35.17 32.81 -6.53
N VAL A 14 -35.00 31.57 -6.07
CA VAL A 14 -33.74 31.09 -5.52
C VAL A 14 -32.75 31.15 -6.67
N VAL A 15 -32.03 32.26 -6.79
CA VAL A 15 -30.94 32.43 -7.74
C VAL A 15 -29.88 31.41 -7.36
N GLU A 16 -29.87 30.25 -8.03
CA GLU A 16 -28.79 29.29 -7.89
C GLU A 16 -27.48 30.02 -8.26
N PRO A 17 -26.48 30.05 -7.36
CA PRO A 17 -25.22 30.69 -7.69
C PRO A 17 -24.62 29.97 -8.90
N PRO A 18 -24.18 30.70 -9.95
CA PRO A 18 -23.74 30.13 -11.24
C PRO A 18 -22.43 29.33 -11.18
N LEU A 19 -21.91 29.07 -9.98
CA LEU A 19 -20.62 28.43 -9.74
C LEU A 19 -20.84 27.05 -9.13
N ALA A 20 -20.29 26.03 -9.79
CA ALA A 20 -20.29 24.66 -9.29
C ALA A 20 -19.82 24.60 -7.82
N GLY A 21 -20.50 23.77 -7.02
CA GLY A 21 -20.17 23.57 -5.60
C GLY A 21 -18.82 22.89 -5.37
N ILE A 22 -18.24 22.28 -6.41
CA ILE A 22 -16.96 21.57 -6.39
C ILE A 22 -16.04 22.11 -7.49
N SER A 23 -14.82 22.49 -7.13
CA SER A 23 -13.73 22.80 -8.05
C SER A 23 -12.84 21.59 -8.26
N TRP A 24 -13.11 20.81 -9.32
CA TRP A 24 -12.31 19.63 -9.65
C TRP A 24 -10.84 19.96 -9.95
N ALA A 25 -10.55 21.12 -10.54
CA ALA A 25 -9.17 21.55 -10.75
C ALA A 25 -8.40 21.71 -9.43
N ALA A 26 -9.05 22.26 -8.39
CA ALA A 26 -8.45 22.40 -7.07
C ALA A 26 -8.27 21.03 -6.38
N VAL A 27 -9.25 20.13 -6.51
CA VAL A 27 -9.18 18.75 -6.01
C VAL A 27 -8.01 18.00 -6.66
N VAL A 28 -7.87 18.07 -7.98
CA VAL A 28 -6.79 17.42 -8.73
C VAL A 28 -5.43 17.99 -8.35
N ALA A 29 -5.30 19.31 -8.25
CA ALA A 29 -4.06 19.95 -7.82
C ALA A 29 -3.64 19.51 -6.42
N GLY A 30 -4.59 19.47 -5.47
CA GLY A 30 -4.36 18.96 -4.12
C GLY A 30 -3.97 17.48 -4.10
N ALA A 31 -4.63 16.64 -4.90
CA ALA A 31 -4.32 15.22 -5.00
C ALA A 31 -2.91 14.97 -5.55
N ILE A 32 -2.52 15.67 -6.62
CA ILE A 32 -1.17 15.57 -7.21
C ILE A 32 -0.10 15.99 -6.20
N ALA A 33 -0.31 17.09 -5.48
CA ALA A 33 0.60 17.53 -4.43
C ALA A 33 0.74 16.49 -3.30
N SER A 34 -0.40 15.89 -2.89
CA SER A 34 -0.42 14.82 -1.89
C SER A 34 0.37 13.59 -2.36
N CYS A 35 0.17 13.14 -3.61
CA CYS A 35 0.93 12.05 -4.20
C CYS A 35 2.43 12.35 -4.27
N ALA A 36 2.83 13.55 -4.71
CA ALA A 36 4.24 13.94 -4.78
C ALA A 36 4.91 13.93 -3.40
N LEU A 37 4.25 14.47 -2.38
CA LEU A 37 4.73 14.43 -0.98
C LEU A 37 4.78 13.00 -0.42
N THR A 38 3.79 12.18 -0.76
CA THR A 38 3.76 10.75 -0.41
C THR A 38 5.00 10.06 -0.96
N LEU A 39 5.38 10.29 -2.22
CA LEU A 39 6.58 9.70 -2.82
C LEU A 39 7.88 10.18 -2.16
N VAL A 40 7.99 11.48 -1.85
CA VAL A 40 9.15 12.03 -1.14
C VAL A 40 9.30 11.39 0.24
N LEU A 41 8.21 11.31 0.99
CA LEU A 41 8.22 10.71 2.32
C LEU A 41 8.48 9.20 2.24
N LEU A 42 7.90 8.47 1.28
CA LEU A 42 8.26 7.06 1.07
C LEU A 42 9.76 6.88 0.82
N SER A 43 10.36 7.72 -0.03
CA SER A 43 11.79 7.66 -0.31
C SER A 43 12.64 7.96 0.93
N LEU A 44 12.20 8.89 1.78
CA LEU A 44 12.85 9.20 3.05
C LEU A 44 12.75 8.03 4.04
N GLY A 45 11.55 7.44 4.20
CA GLY A 45 11.34 6.30 5.09
C GLY A 45 12.18 5.10 4.68
N ALA A 46 12.29 4.84 3.37
CA ALA A 46 13.20 3.84 2.82
C ALA A 46 14.66 4.15 3.15
N GLY A 47 15.10 5.41 2.97
CA GLY A 47 16.46 5.84 3.31
C GLY A 47 16.81 5.76 4.81
N LEU A 48 15.82 5.91 5.69
CA LEU A 48 15.96 5.75 7.14
C LEU A 48 15.93 4.29 7.61
N GLY A 49 15.66 3.34 6.70
CA GLY A 49 15.59 1.92 7.01
C GLY A 49 14.25 1.44 7.55
N PHE A 50 13.15 2.22 7.40
CA PHE A 50 11.78 1.77 7.71
C PHE A 50 11.16 0.90 6.59
N SER A 51 11.96 0.38 5.65
CA SER A 51 11.45 -0.50 4.59
C SER A 51 10.85 -1.78 5.20
N VAL A 52 9.61 -2.08 4.85
CA VAL A 52 8.69 -2.98 5.59
C VAL A 52 9.07 -4.47 5.56
N VAL A 53 10.25 -4.84 5.07
CA VAL A 53 10.72 -6.22 5.07
C VAL A 53 12.19 -6.22 5.41
N SER A 54 12.56 -6.51 6.67
CA SER A 54 13.89 -7.03 6.94
C SER A 54 13.92 -8.48 6.45
N PRO A 55 14.79 -8.84 5.49
CA PRO A 55 14.96 -10.23 5.05
C PRO A 55 15.62 -11.12 6.12
N TRP A 56 16.08 -10.52 7.23
CA TRP A 56 16.86 -11.18 8.27
C TRP A 56 16.19 -10.95 9.62
N SER A 57 15.19 -11.76 9.96
CA SER A 57 14.47 -11.68 11.23
C SER A 57 15.29 -12.11 12.47
N ASN A 58 16.60 -12.35 12.32
CA ASN A 58 17.38 -13.10 13.32
C ASN A 58 18.47 -12.30 14.05
N SER A 59 18.51 -10.96 14.00
CA SER A 59 19.49 -10.21 14.82
C SER A 59 19.07 -8.78 15.16
N GLY A 60 18.73 -8.55 16.44
CA GLY A 60 18.91 -7.25 17.11
C GLY A 60 17.78 -6.21 16.98
N VAL A 61 17.42 -5.62 18.14
CA VAL A 61 16.29 -4.71 18.43
C VAL A 61 14.93 -5.37 18.21
N SER A 62 14.07 -5.34 19.24
CA SER A 62 12.77 -6.03 19.22
C SER A 62 12.00 -5.72 17.94
N ALA A 63 11.70 -6.76 17.15
CA ALA A 63 10.93 -6.65 15.91
C ALA A 63 9.63 -5.83 16.12
N THR A 64 9.04 -5.92 17.32
CA THR A 64 7.87 -5.13 17.73
C THR A 64 8.11 -3.62 17.74
N THR A 65 9.27 -3.14 18.21
CA THR A 65 9.60 -1.70 18.26
C THR A 65 9.76 -1.14 16.86
N PHE A 66 10.40 -1.90 15.98
CA PHE A 66 10.58 -1.52 14.58
C PHE A 66 9.24 -1.53 13.80
N GLU A 67 8.38 -2.51 14.05
CA GLU A 67 7.01 -2.58 13.50
C GLU A 67 6.16 -1.37 13.93
N ILE A 68 6.16 -1.02 15.21
CA ILE A 68 5.43 0.14 15.73
C ILE A 68 5.98 1.43 15.11
N GLY A 69 7.31 1.58 15.03
CA GLY A 69 7.96 2.75 14.44
C GLY A 69 7.59 2.95 12.98
N THR A 70 7.62 1.87 12.18
CA THR A 70 7.22 1.88 10.78
C THR A 70 5.73 2.23 10.61
N GLY A 71 4.87 1.67 11.46
CA GLY A 71 3.45 2.00 11.49
C GLY A 71 3.15 3.46 11.81
N LEU A 72 3.79 4.00 12.86
CA LEU A 72 3.69 5.42 13.23
C LEU A 72 4.20 6.32 12.11
N TYR A 73 5.29 5.92 11.46
CA TYR A 73 5.85 6.64 10.32
C TYR A 73 4.82 6.76 9.18
N PHE A 74 4.13 5.68 8.83
CA PHE A 74 3.07 5.73 7.82
C PHE A 74 1.92 6.65 8.20
N ILE A 75 1.54 6.72 9.47
CA ILE A 75 0.54 7.68 9.96
C ILE A 75 1.02 9.11 9.74
N VAL A 76 2.23 9.44 10.19
CA VAL A 76 2.79 10.78 10.06
C VAL A 76 2.91 11.18 8.58
N MET A 77 3.34 10.25 7.74
CA MET A 77 3.43 10.45 6.30
C MET A 77 2.05 10.75 5.69
N ALA A 78 1.04 9.92 5.99
CA ALA A 78 -0.32 10.13 5.50
C ALA A 78 -0.91 11.45 6.01
N MET A 79 -0.64 11.81 7.27
CA MET A 79 -1.04 13.09 7.85
C MET A 79 -0.48 14.29 7.07
N ILE A 80 0.85 14.35 6.91
CA ILE A 80 1.53 15.50 6.29
C ILE A 80 1.13 15.65 4.84
N SER A 81 1.19 14.57 4.07
CA SER A 81 0.85 14.56 2.64
C SER A 81 -0.63 14.90 2.39
N SER A 82 -1.54 14.35 3.20
CA SER A 82 -2.98 14.60 3.05
C SER A 82 -3.35 16.01 3.51
N ALA A 83 -2.77 16.49 4.62
CA ALA A 83 -2.98 17.86 5.09
C ALA A 83 -2.53 18.89 4.04
N MET A 84 -1.34 18.71 3.44
CA MET A 84 -0.85 19.62 2.41
C MET A 84 -1.74 19.60 1.15
N GLY A 85 -2.13 18.41 0.69
CA GLY A 85 -3.03 18.27 -0.45
C GLY A 85 -4.41 18.89 -0.20
N GLY A 86 -4.98 18.66 0.97
CA GLY A 86 -6.24 19.26 1.40
C GLY A 86 -6.16 20.78 1.52
N TYR A 87 -5.10 21.30 2.14
CA TYR A 87 -4.83 22.74 2.24
C TYR A 87 -4.80 23.40 0.85
N LEU A 88 -4.09 22.81 -0.11
CA LEU A 88 -4.04 23.32 -1.48
C LEU A 88 -5.41 23.26 -2.16
N ALA A 89 -6.16 22.16 -2.00
CA ALA A 89 -7.51 22.04 -2.55
C ALA A 89 -8.45 23.12 -2.00
N GLY A 90 -8.41 23.38 -0.69
CA GLY A 90 -9.18 24.46 -0.07
C GLY A 90 -8.71 25.87 -0.48
N ARG A 91 -7.40 26.05 -0.68
CA ARG A 91 -6.82 27.35 -1.05
C ARG A 91 -7.03 27.73 -2.51
N LEU A 92 -7.12 26.74 -3.41
CA LEU A 92 -7.22 26.95 -4.86
C LEU A 92 -8.66 26.99 -5.40
N ARG A 93 -9.66 26.65 -4.58
CA ARG A 93 -11.07 26.66 -5.00
C ARG A 93 -11.66 28.08 -5.13
N ASN A 94 -12.71 28.22 -5.93
CA ASN A 94 -13.34 29.52 -6.20
C ASN A 94 -14.12 30.09 -5.00
N ARG A 95 -14.17 31.42 -4.89
CA ARG A 95 -14.92 32.08 -3.80
C ARG A 95 -16.40 32.04 -4.10
N TRP A 96 -17.20 31.55 -3.16
CA TRP A 96 -18.66 31.63 -3.25
C TRP A 96 -19.15 32.82 -2.44
N SER A 97 -19.55 33.89 -3.13
CA SER A 97 -20.26 35.03 -2.53
C SER A 97 -21.75 34.71 -2.41
N GLY A 98 -22.38 35.06 -1.29
CA GLY A 98 -23.83 34.87 -1.07
C GLY A 98 -24.23 33.50 -0.52
N VAL A 99 -23.27 32.60 -0.25
CA VAL A 99 -23.50 31.29 0.37
C VAL A 99 -23.32 31.37 1.89
N GLN A 100 -24.15 30.64 2.64
CA GLN A 100 -24.06 30.58 4.10
C GLN A 100 -22.71 30.00 4.56
N SER A 101 -22.18 30.51 5.68
CA SER A 101 -20.86 30.12 6.19
C SER A 101 -20.72 28.64 6.55
N THR A 102 -21.80 28.00 6.99
CA THR A 102 -21.88 26.56 7.26
C THR A 102 -21.72 25.73 6.00
N GLU A 103 -22.36 26.14 4.91
CA GLU A 103 -22.24 25.49 3.60
C GLU A 103 -20.85 25.68 3.01
N VAL A 104 -20.23 26.87 3.17
CA VAL A 104 -18.83 27.09 2.78
C VAL A 104 -17.89 26.16 3.54
N LEU A 105 -18.10 25.98 4.85
CA LEU A 105 -17.31 25.05 5.67
C LEU A 105 -17.46 23.60 5.19
N PHE A 106 -18.68 23.15 4.91
CA PHE A 106 -18.93 21.81 4.36
C PHE A 106 -18.20 21.62 3.03
N ARG A 107 -18.33 22.58 2.10
CA ARG A 107 -17.63 22.52 0.81
C ARG A 107 -16.12 22.50 0.96
N ASP A 108 -15.56 23.29 1.87
CA ASP A 108 -14.12 23.28 2.12
C ASP A 108 -13.65 21.92 2.64
N THR A 109 -14.36 21.32 3.61
CA THR A 109 -14.05 19.95 4.07
C THR A 109 -14.16 18.92 2.94
N ALA A 110 -15.17 19.05 2.07
CA ALA A 110 -15.38 18.16 0.94
C ALA A 110 -14.24 18.24 -0.08
N HIS A 111 -13.68 19.43 -0.35
CA HIS A 111 -12.54 19.57 -1.26
C HIS A 111 -11.30 18.85 -0.73
N GLY A 112 -11.03 18.97 0.58
CA GLY A 112 -9.94 18.24 1.23
C GLY A 112 -10.13 16.73 1.17
N PHE A 113 -11.32 16.27 1.54
CA PHE A 113 -11.65 14.85 1.49
C PHE A 113 -11.57 14.26 0.07
N LEU A 114 -12.09 14.98 -0.94
CA LEU A 114 -12.01 14.55 -2.34
C LEU A 114 -10.57 14.53 -2.86
N ALA A 115 -9.73 15.48 -2.47
CA ALA A 115 -8.32 15.49 -2.84
C ALA A 115 -7.57 14.27 -2.25
N TRP A 116 -7.83 13.95 -0.98
CA TRP A 116 -7.33 12.73 -0.34
C TRP A 116 -7.83 11.45 -1.02
N ALA A 117 -9.13 11.38 -1.33
CA ALA A 117 -9.73 10.21 -1.96
C ALA A 117 -9.11 9.97 -3.34
N LEU A 118 -8.99 11.02 -4.15
CA LEU A 118 -8.36 10.94 -5.47
C LEU A 118 -6.89 10.52 -5.37
N ALA A 119 -6.12 11.10 -4.44
CA ALA A 119 -4.73 10.72 -4.23
C ALA A 119 -4.58 9.25 -3.80
N SER A 120 -5.48 8.76 -2.95
CA SER A 120 -5.49 7.37 -2.46
C SER A 120 -5.82 6.39 -3.60
N VAL A 121 -6.80 6.71 -4.44
CA VAL A 121 -7.14 5.91 -5.63
C VAL A 121 -5.97 5.89 -6.61
N LEU A 122 -5.35 7.04 -6.89
CA LEU A 122 -4.16 7.09 -7.75
C LEU A 122 -3.02 6.24 -7.18
N GLY A 123 -2.78 6.30 -5.86
CA GLY A 123 -1.83 5.44 -5.18
C GLY A 123 -2.14 3.95 -5.35
N ALA A 124 -3.39 3.55 -5.17
CA ALA A 124 -3.83 2.17 -5.34
C ALA A 124 -3.66 1.68 -6.80
N VAL A 125 -3.98 2.52 -7.78
CA VAL A 125 -3.78 2.21 -9.21
C VAL A 125 -2.30 2.06 -9.55
N LEU A 126 -1.43 2.94 -9.02
CA LEU A 126 0.02 2.84 -9.21
C LEU A 126 0.59 1.56 -8.59
N LEU A 127 0.10 1.14 -7.42
CA LEU A 127 0.51 -0.09 -6.75
C LEU A 127 -0.03 -1.36 -7.44
N ALA A 128 -1.21 -1.29 -8.06
CA ALA A 128 -1.80 -2.41 -8.80
C ALA A 128 -1.22 -2.57 -10.22
N SER A 129 -0.48 -1.58 -10.72
CA SER A 129 0.03 -1.57 -12.09
C SER A 129 1.30 -2.42 -12.25
N PRO A 130 1.29 -3.44 -13.13
CA PRO A 130 2.49 -4.25 -13.43
C PRO A 130 3.62 -3.48 -14.15
N ALA A 131 3.36 -2.21 -14.52
CA ALA A 131 4.26 -1.35 -15.28
C ALA A 131 5.32 -0.60 -14.44
N THR A 132 5.40 -0.81 -13.12
CA THR A 132 6.44 -0.22 -12.25
C THR A 132 7.88 -0.70 -12.58
N SER A 133 8.02 -1.64 -13.51
CA SER A 133 9.30 -2.10 -14.06
C SER A 133 9.83 -1.27 -15.25
N LEU A 134 9.03 -0.35 -15.82
CA LEU A 134 9.37 0.34 -17.08
C LEU A 134 9.77 1.82 -16.94
N ILE A 135 9.74 2.39 -15.74
CA ILE A 135 10.13 3.79 -15.50
C ILE A 135 11.54 3.83 -14.89
N GLY A 136 12.44 4.55 -15.57
CA GLY A 136 13.90 4.52 -15.40
C GLY A 136 14.46 4.39 -13.98
N GLY A 137 15.59 3.66 -13.91
CA GLY A 137 16.21 3.04 -12.73
C GLY A 137 16.61 3.88 -11.52
N ALA A 138 16.17 5.13 -11.40
CA ALA A 138 16.31 5.94 -10.18
C ALA A 138 15.03 5.96 -9.32
N THR A 139 13.86 5.65 -9.91
CA THR A 139 12.56 5.62 -9.18
C THR A 139 12.08 4.20 -8.85
N SER A 140 12.70 3.20 -9.47
CA SER A 140 12.46 1.77 -9.21
C SER A 140 12.71 1.40 -7.75
N GLY A 141 13.76 1.92 -7.11
CA GLY A 141 14.14 1.51 -5.75
C GLY A 141 13.15 1.90 -4.64
N ALA A 142 12.50 3.07 -4.74
CA ALA A 142 11.60 3.55 -3.70
C ALA A 142 10.20 2.90 -3.75
N MET A 143 9.71 2.55 -4.95
CA MET A 143 8.41 1.89 -5.11
C MET A 143 8.51 0.36 -5.04
N GLN A 144 9.65 -0.23 -5.43
CA GLN A 144 9.91 -1.68 -5.31
C GLN A 144 10.07 -2.13 -3.84
N ALA A 145 10.54 -1.24 -2.96
CA ALA A 145 10.63 -1.51 -1.52
C ALA A 145 9.26 -1.78 -0.87
N ALA A 146 8.16 -1.31 -1.48
CA ALA A 146 6.80 -1.55 -1.00
C ALA A 146 6.10 -2.76 -1.67
N GLY A 147 6.69 -3.36 -2.72
CA GLY A 147 5.95 -4.27 -3.60
C GLY A 147 6.72 -5.38 -4.31
N SER A 148 8.01 -5.58 -4.09
CA SER A 148 8.73 -6.67 -4.76
C SER A 148 9.74 -7.38 -3.87
N SER A 149 9.34 -8.55 -3.41
CA SER A 149 10.20 -9.73 -3.47
C SER A 149 10.76 -9.84 -4.89
N GLN A 150 12.08 -9.94 -5.00
CA GLN A 150 12.83 -9.99 -6.27
C GLN A 150 12.31 -11.08 -7.23
N ALA A 151 12.74 -10.99 -8.49
CA ALA A 151 12.42 -11.82 -9.66
C ALA A 151 12.77 -13.33 -9.56
N THR A 152 12.69 -13.91 -8.37
CA THR A 152 12.90 -15.31 -8.01
C THR A 152 11.64 -15.73 -7.28
N GLY A 153 10.94 -16.77 -7.74
CA GLY A 153 9.63 -17.13 -7.17
C GLY A 153 9.70 -17.33 -5.64
N PRO A 154 8.64 -17.07 -4.85
CA PRO A 154 8.67 -17.20 -3.39
C PRO A 154 9.14 -18.57 -2.88
N MET A 155 9.00 -19.60 -3.73
CA MET A 155 9.35 -20.99 -3.42
C MET A 155 10.75 -21.40 -3.89
N ASP A 156 11.43 -20.58 -4.69
CA ASP A 156 12.66 -20.92 -5.42
C ASP A 156 13.82 -21.27 -4.45
N GLY A 157 14.02 -20.45 -3.40
CA GLY A 157 15.04 -20.72 -2.38
C GLY A 157 14.77 -21.97 -1.52
N TYR A 158 13.50 -22.33 -1.32
CA TYR A 158 13.14 -23.56 -0.62
C TYR A 158 13.40 -24.79 -1.49
N VAL A 159 13.11 -24.70 -2.79
CA VAL A 159 13.41 -25.75 -3.76
C VAL A 159 14.93 -25.95 -3.92
N ASP A 160 15.72 -24.88 -3.93
CA ASP A 160 17.19 -24.98 -3.90
C ASP A 160 17.67 -25.74 -2.64
N THR A 161 17.08 -25.46 -1.48
CA THR A 161 17.41 -26.12 -0.22
C THR A 161 17.05 -27.62 -0.25
N LEU A 162 15.90 -27.98 -0.84
CA LEU A 162 15.48 -29.37 -1.02
C LEU A 162 16.45 -30.15 -1.92
N LEU A 163 16.84 -29.54 -3.04
CA LEU A 163 17.64 -30.18 -4.08
C LEU A 163 19.16 -30.06 -3.86
N ARG A 164 19.59 -29.33 -2.81
CA ARG A 164 21.00 -29.10 -2.52
C ARG A 164 21.74 -30.43 -2.30
N PRO A 165 22.78 -30.73 -3.11
CA PRO A 165 23.57 -31.93 -2.95
C PRO A 165 24.25 -31.95 -1.56
N GLY A 166 24.32 -33.12 -0.92
CA GLY A 166 25.05 -33.29 0.33
C GLY A 166 26.57 -33.17 0.17
N ASN A 167 27.09 -33.39 -1.04
CA ASN A 167 28.50 -33.29 -1.39
C ASN A 167 28.72 -32.25 -2.50
N PRO A 168 29.50 -31.18 -2.26
CA PRO A 168 29.77 -30.14 -3.25
C PRO A 168 30.65 -30.61 -4.44
N THR A 169 31.25 -31.79 -4.37
CA THR A 169 32.15 -32.32 -5.40
C THR A 169 31.46 -33.07 -6.55
N ALA A 170 30.12 -33.21 -6.52
CA ALA A 170 29.34 -33.89 -7.56
C ALA A 170 28.81 -32.97 -8.68
N GLU A 171 29.16 -31.68 -8.65
CA GLU A 171 28.81 -30.73 -9.72
C GLU A 171 29.78 -30.82 -10.89
N ASN A 172 29.67 -31.85 -11.71
CA ASN A 172 30.17 -31.79 -13.10
C ASN A 172 29.71 -32.99 -13.91
N THR A 173 28.47 -32.99 -14.41
CA THR A 173 28.15 -33.83 -15.57
C THR A 173 26.99 -33.27 -16.39
N SER A 174 27.31 -32.82 -17.62
CA SER A 174 26.43 -32.71 -18.81
C SER A 174 25.28 -31.68 -18.83
N ASN A 175 25.19 -30.93 -19.94
CA ASN A 175 24.11 -29.97 -20.24
C ASN A 175 22.69 -30.58 -20.19
N THR A 176 22.55 -31.88 -20.46
CA THR A 176 21.28 -32.62 -20.36
C THR A 176 20.81 -32.80 -18.91
N ALA A 177 21.73 -32.96 -17.95
CA ALA A 177 21.40 -33.03 -16.52
C ALA A 177 20.97 -31.67 -15.96
N ASN A 178 21.47 -30.57 -16.55
CA ASN A 178 21.05 -29.21 -16.20
C ASN A 178 19.64 -28.88 -16.70
N ALA A 179 19.25 -29.36 -17.88
CA ALA A 179 17.87 -29.22 -18.38
C ALA A 179 16.86 -29.98 -17.50
N SER A 180 17.16 -31.24 -17.17
CA SER A 180 16.34 -32.05 -16.26
C SER A 180 16.27 -31.44 -14.84
N LYS A 181 17.37 -30.86 -14.34
CA LYS A 181 17.38 -30.11 -13.07
C LYS A 181 16.41 -28.92 -13.12
N ALA A 182 16.43 -28.14 -14.21
CA ALA A 182 15.54 -26.99 -14.36
C ALA A 182 14.07 -27.39 -14.44
N GLU A 183 13.75 -28.49 -15.12
CA GLU A 183 12.39 -29.04 -15.19
C GLU A 183 11.88 -29.51 -13.81
N MET A 184 12.68 -30.28 -13.07
CA MET A 184 12.35 -30.69 -11.70
C MET A 184 12.19 -29.48 -10.77
N HIS A 185 13.04 -28.48 -10.92
CA HIS A 185 12.98 -27.25 -10.13
C HIS A 185 11.67 -26.50 -10.38
N GLN A 186 11.28 -26.34 -11.65
CA GLN A 186 10.02 -25.70 -12.03
C GLN A 186 8.79 -26.51 -11.58
N GLU A 187 8.86 -27.84 -11.65
CA GLU A 187 7.80 -28.71 -11.15
C GLU A 187 7.59 -28.56 -9.64
N LEU A 188 8.66 -28.68 -8.85
CA LEU A 188 8.60 -28.52 -7.40
C LEU A 188 8.15 -27.10 -7.01
N THR A 189 8.63 -26.07 -7.72
CA THR A 189 8.21 -24.69 -7.49
C THR A 189 6.70 -24.54 -7.71
N ARG A 190 6.18 -25.11 -8.80
CA ARG A 190 4.74 -25.06 -9.14
C ARG A 190 3.90 -25.87 -8.16
N LEU A 191 4.36 -27.06 -7.76
CA LEU A 191 3.72 -27.92 -6.77
C LEU A 191 3.61 -27.21 -5.42
N LEU A 192 4.74 -26.77 -4.85
CA LEU A 192 4.75 -26.05 -3.57
C LEU A 192 3.90 -24.77 -3.64
N THR A 193 3.98 -24.02 -4.75
CA THR A 193 3.14 -22.83 -4.93
C THR A 193 1.65 -23.19 -4.91
N ALA A 194 1.24 -24.30 -5.54
CA ALA A 194 -0.13 -24.76 -5.55
C ALA A 194 -0.60 -25.25 -4.16
N ASP A 195 0.22 -26.05 -3.48
CA ASP A 195 -0.08 -26.61 -2.15
C ASP A 195 -0.29 -25.53 -1.10
N PHE A 196 0.55 -24.49 -1.11
CA PHE A 196 0.50 -23.42 -0.14
C PHE A 196 -0.44 -22.26 -0.52
N ARG A 197 -1.00 -22.24 -1.75
CA ARG A 197 -1.81 -21.11 -2.25
C ARG A 197 -3.02 -20.75 -1.38
N ASN A 198 -3.63 -21.77 -0.75
CA ASN A 198 -4.81 -21.60 0.09
C ASN A 198 -4.48 -21.66 1.59
N GLY A 199 -3.21 -21.53 1.97
CA GLY A 199 -2.76 -21.72 3.36
C GLY A 199 -2.85 -23.18 3.84
N GLY A 200 -2.99 -24.12 2.91
CA GLY A 200 -2.95 -25.55 3.17
C GLY A 200 -1.52 -26.03 3.38
N GLU A 201 -1.41 -27.23 3.96
CA GLU A 201 -0.15 -27.96 3.94
C GLU A 201 -0.12 -28.91 2.73
N PRO A 202 1.07 -29.24 2.20
CA PRO A 202 1.21 -30.25 1.16
C PRO A 202 0.52 -31.54 1.56
N SER A 203 -0.20 -32.17 0.62
CA SER A 203 -0.89 -33.42 0.89
C SER A 203 0.11 -34.53 1.24
N ALA A 204 -0.35 -35.61 1.86
CA ALA A 204 0.53 -36.75 2.15
C ALA A 204 1.16 -37.33 0.86
N ALA A 205 0.45 -37.24 -0.27
CA ALA A 205 0.95 -37.66 -1.58
C ALA A 205 2.07 -36.73 -2.08
N ASP A 206 1.88 -35.41 -1.95
CA ASP A 206 2.86 -34.40 -2.39
C ASP A 206 4.12 -34.45 -1.52
N ARG A 207 3.99 -34.64 -0.21
CA ARG A 207 5.14 -34.85 0.69
C ARG A 207 5.95 -36.09 0.30
N SER A 208 5.26 -37.19 -0.01
CA SER A 208 5.92 -38.42 -0.46
C SER A 208 6.61 -38.23 -1.82
N TYR A 209 5.99 -37.47 -2.73
CA TYR A 209 6.59 -37.11 -4.01
C TYR A 209 7.87 -36.30 -3.83
N VAL A 210 7.82 -35.22 -3.04
CA VAL A 210 8.99 -34.40 -2.72
C VAL A 210 10.10 -35.24 -2.09
N GLY A 211 9.79 -36.11 -1.14
CA GLY A 211 10.77 -37.02 -0.53
C GLY A 211 11.47 -37.93 -1.54
N LYS A 212 10.73 -38.54 -2.48
CA LYS A 212 11.29 -39.37 -3.56
C LYS A 212 12.19 -38.57 -4.50
N VAL A 213 11.77 -37.35 -4.88
CA VAL A 213 12.56 -36.47 -5.76
C VAL A 213 13.85 -36.01 -5.07
N VAL A 214 13.78 -35.67 -3.79
CA VAL A 214 14.95 -35.31 -2.97
C VAL A 214 15.92 -36.50 -2.86
N ALA A 215 15.43 -37.71 -2.56
CA ALA A 215 16.26 -38.90 -2.46
C ALA A 215 16.97 -39.20 -3.80
N ALA A 216 16.23 -39.18 -4.91
CA ALA A 216 16.76 -39.41 -6.25
C ALA A 216 17.84 -38.40 -6.66
N ARG A 217 17.71 -37.13 -6.22
CA ARG A 217 18.65 -36.06 -6.59
C ARG A 217 19.87 -35.97 -5.69
N THR A 218 19.70 -36.23 -4.40
CA THR A 218 20.74 -35.97 -3.38
C THR A 218 21.56 -37.21 -3.02
N GLY A 219 21.06 -38.41 -3.37
CA GLY A 219 21.65 -39.68 -2.96
C GLY A 219 21.45 -40.01 -1.48
N LEU A 220 20.55 -39.29 -0.79
CA LEU A 220 20.18 -39.54 0.59
C LEU A 220 19.38 -40.83 0.75
N SER A 221 19.41 -41.40 1.97
CA SER A 221 18.45 -42.44 2.34
C SER A 221 17.02 -41.89 2.27
N GLN A 222 16.03 -42.75 2.03
CA GLN A 222 14.63 -42.33 1.98
C GLN A 222 14.21 -41.64 3.29
N ALA A 223 14.66 -42.15 4.44
CA ALA A 223 14.37 -41.56 5.75
C ALA A 223 14.96 -40.15 5.91
N ASP A 224 16.18 -39.92 5.44
CA ASP A 224 16.83 -38.60 5.51
C ASP A 224 16.22 -37.60 4.52
N ALA A 225 15.80 -38.08 3.34
CA ALA A 225 15.10 -37.28 2.34
C ALA A 225 13.70 -36.84 2.83
N ASP A 226 12.95 -37.76 3.44
CA ASP A 226 11.63 -37.47 4.03
C ASP A 226 11.75 -36.49 5.20
N LYS A 227 12.81 -36.61 6.02
CA LYS A 227 13.11 -35.66 7.09
C LYS A 227 13.42 -34.27 6.53
N ARG A 228 14.32 -34.17 5.55
CA ARG A 228 14.65 -32.88 4.89
C ARG A 228 13.43 -32.22 4.27
N ALA A 229 12.60 -32.99 3.56
CA ALA A 229 11.36 -32.48 2.98
C ALA A 229 10.43 -31.92 4.07
N SER A 230 10.28 -32.65 5.18
CA SER A 230 9.46 -32.22 6.32
C SER A 230 9.98 -30.94 6.97
N ASP A 231 11.29 -30.83 7.17
CA ASP A 231 11.93 -29.64 7.77
C ASP A 231 11.74 -28.40 6.89
N VAL A 232 11.92 -28.53 5.56
CA VAL A 232 11.70 -27.41 4.63
C VAL A 232 10.22 -27.02 4.58
N ILE A 233 9.30 -27.98 4.53
CA ILE A 233 7.85 -27.71 4.54
C ILE A 233 7.44 -26.99 5.84
N ALA A 234 7.99 -27.37 6.99
CA ALA A 234 7.76 -26.69 8.26
C ALA A 234 8.31 -25.26 8.26
N GLN A 235 9.47 -25.03 7.64
CA GLN A 235 10.05 -23.70 7.48
C GLN A 235 9.19 -22.82 6.58
N VAL A 236 8.74 -23.33 5.43
CA VAL A 236 7.83 -22.61 4.51
C VAL A 236 6.56 -22.18 5.25
N LYS A 237 5.95 -23.08 6.03
CA LYS A 237 4.77 -22.77 6.84
C LYS A 237 5.03 -21.63 7.83
N THR A 238 6.15 -21.71 8.56
CA THR A 238 6.55 -20.70 9.54
C THR A 238 6.73 -19.33 8.89
N ASP A 239 7.35 -19.27 7.71
CA ASP A 239 7.60 -18.01 7.01
C ASP A 239 6.33 -17.44 6.37
N LEU A 240 5.43 -18.29 5.85
CA LEU A 240 4.11 -17.87 5.38
C LEU A 240 3.24 -17.31 6.51
N ASP A 241 3.27 -17.92 7.70
CA ASP A 241 2.53 -17.41 8.86
C ASP A 241 3.08 -16.06 9.34
N LYS A 242 4.41 -15.87 9.33
CA LYS A 242 5.04 -14.57 9.58
C LYS A 242 4.62 -13.53 8.54
N ALA A 243 4.65 -13.89 7.26
CA ALA A 243 4.23 -13.00 6.18
C ALA A 243 2.75 -12.61 6.30
N ARG A 244 1.87 -13.56 6.63
CA ARG A 244 0.45 -13.30 6.90
C ARG A 244 0.28 -12.32 8.07
N LYS A 245 1.00 -12.53 9.17
CA LYS A 245 0.95 -11.64 10.34
C LYS A 245 1.45 -10.23 9.98
N ALA A 246 2.56 -10.12 9.26
CA ALA A 246 3.09 -8.85 8.78
C ALA A 246 2.08 -8.13 7.86
N ALA A 247 1.46 -8.85 6.92
CA ALA A 247 0.42 -8.31 6.05
C ALA A 247 -0.81 -7.81 6.84
N MET A 248 -1.24 -8.54 7.88
CA MET A 248 -2.31 -8.09 8.77
C MET A 248 -1.94 -6.79 9.50
N HIS A 249 -0.73 -6.70 10.06
CA HIS A 249 -0.26 -5.48 10.73
C HIS A 249 -0.14 -4.30 9.76
N LEU A 250 0.42 -4.53 8.57
CA LEU A 250 0.48 -3.53 7.50
C LEU A 250 -0.92 -3.05 7.13
N ALA A 251 -1.89 -3.95 6.96
CA ALA A 251 -3.27 -3.59 6.64
C ALA A 251 -3.92 -2.72 7.73
N ILE A 252 -3.68 -3.03 9.01
CA ILE A 252 -4.15 -2.22 10.14
C ILE A 252 -3.52 -0.83 10.10
N TRP A 253 -2.19 -0.73 9.97
CA TRP A 253 -1.48 0.54 9.92
C TRP A 253 -1.90 1.38 8.71
N LEU A 254 -1.99 0.78 7.52
CA LEU A 254 -2.45 1.44 6.31
C LEU A 254 -3.87 1.99 6.48
N THR A 255 -4.77 1.19 7.05
CA THR A 255 -6.15 1.61 7.33
C THR A 255 -6.17 2.82 8.27
N LEU A 256 -5.44 2.74 9.37
CA LEU A 256 -5.33 3.84 10.34
C LEU A 256 -4.73 5.10 9.71
N SER A 257 -3.66 4.96 8.94
CA SER A 257 -3.02 6.05 8.18
C SER A 257 -3.99 6.71 7.21
N LEU A 258 -4.79 5.92 6.47
CA LEU A 258 -5.78 6.44 5.53
C LEU A 258 -6.88 7.23 6.24
N PHE A 259 -7.42 6.71 7.35
CA PHE A 259 -8.42 7.43 8.15
C PHE A 259 -7.90 8.76 8.69
N ILE A 260 -6.70 8.74 9.28
CA ILE A 260 -6.09 9.96 9.84
C ILE A 260 -5.76 10.94 8.70
N GLY A 261 -5.29 10.44 7.55
CA GLY A 261 -5.04 11.26 6.35
C GLY A 261 -6.30 11.96 5.85
N ALA A 262 -7.43 11.25 5.76
CA ALA A 262 -8.71 11.81 5.33
C ALA A 262 -9.15 12.98 6.24
N PHE A 263 -9.07 12.79 7.56
CA PHE A 263 -9.39 13.83 8.54
C PHE A 263 -8.42 15.02 8.42
N SER A 264 -7.12 14.75 8.29
CA SER A 264 -6.10 15.78 8.14
C SER A 264 -6.32 16.63 6.89
N ALA A 265 -6.67 16.01 5.76
CA ALA A 265 -6.98 16.72 4.53
C ALA A 265 -8.23 17.60 4.66
N ALA A 266 -9.30 17.06 5.25
CA ALA A 266 -10.54 17.79 5.45
C ALA A 266 -10.32 19.03 6.33
N LEU A 267 -9.63 18.89 7.47
CA LEU A 267 -9.31 20.02 8.34
C LEU A 267 -8.43 21.05 7.63
N ALA A 268 -7.32 20.63 7.03
CA ALA A 268 -6.39 21.53 6.35
C ALA A 268 -7.06 22.31 5.19
N ALA A 269 -8.02 21.69 4.50
CA ALA A 269 -8.81 22.37 3.48
C ALA A 269 -9.70 23.49 4.05
N THR A 270 -10.25 23.33 5.26
CA THR A 270 -10.96 24.43 5.94
C THR A 270 -10.04 25.59 6.29
N GLU A 271 -8.79 25.30 6.63
CA GLU A 271 -7.79 26.33 6.89
C GLU A 271 -7.44 27.09 5.60
N GLY A 272 -7.12 26.34 4.54
CA GLY A 272 -6.79 26.89 3.22
C GLY A 272 -7.94 27.72 2.62
N GLY A 273 -9.17 27.22 2.70
CA GLY A 273 -10.40 27.90 2.27
C GLY A 273 -10.72 29.12 3.12
N GLY A 274 -10.58 29.00 4.45
CA GLY A 274 -10.78 30.11 5.38
C GLY A 274 -9.78 31.24 5.19
N LEU A 275 -8.50 30.92 4.95
CA LEU A 275 -7.48 31.92 4.63
C LEU A 275 -7.81 32.63 3.32
N ARG A 276 -8.45 31.93 2.37
CA ARG A 276 -8.74 32.43 1.02
C ARG A 276 -9.93 33.37 1.04
N ASP A 277 -10.90 33.05 1.90
CA ASP A 277 -12.03 33.91 2.22
C ASP A 277 -11.70 35.04 3.21
N GLY A 278 -10.50 35.02 3.79
CA GLY A 278 -10.09 35.99 4.81
C GLY A 278 -10.89 35.85 6.11
N THR A 279 -11.44 34.67 6.40
CA THR A 279 -12.23 34.35 7.60
C THR A 279 -11.42 33.56 8.65
N TRP A 280 -10.27 33.01 8.25
CA TRP A 280 -9.37 32.28 9.15
C TRP A 280 -8.87 33.16 10.31
N GLY A 281 -8.88 32.62 11.53
CA GLY A 281 -8.45 33.32 12.75
C GLY A 281 -9.39 34.44 13.25
N LYS A 282 -10.34 34.93 12.44
CA LYS A 282 -11.20 36.08 12.81
C LYS A 282 -12.36 35.72 13.75
N ARG A 283 -12.63 34.43 13.99
CA ARG A 283 -13.68 33.97 14.91
C ARG A 283 -13.35 34.21 16.39
N GLY A 284 -12.10 34.52 16.74
CA GLY A 284 -11.67 34.79 18.12
C GLY A 284 -11.88 36.22 18.62
N TRP A 285 -12.25 37.17 17.76
CA TRP A 285 -12.21 38.62 18.10
C TRP A 285 -13.57 39.33 18.07
N ARG A 286 -14.66 38.56 17.95
CA ARG A 286 -16.03 39.07 18.10
C ARG A 286 -16.77 38.21 19.12
N ARG A 287 -16.40 38.37 20.38
CA ARG A 287 -17.24 38.09 21.54
C ARG A 287 -17.27 39.35 22.39
#